data_AF-A0A962UHI2-F1
#
_entry.id   AF-A0A962UHI2-F1
#
_cell.length_a   1.000
_cell.length_b   1.000
_cell.length_c   1.000
_cell.angle_alpha   90.00
_cell.angle_beta   90.00
_cell.angle_gamma   90.00
#
_symmetry.space_group_name_H-M   'P 1'
#
loop_
_entity.id
_entity.type
_entity.pdbx_description
1 polymer ?
#
loop_
_entity_poly.entity_id
_entity_poly.type
_entity_poly.pdbx_seq_one_letter_code
_entity_poly.pdbx_strand_id
1 'polypeptide(L)'
;MEIIRVGVDLAKDVFQLHGVDSREHVVWQKRLRRREWLSELQKRVPEGAEIGMEACAGAHYWGRELAARGYRVKLMAPQFVKPYVKSNKSDRNDAAAICEAMNRPSMRFVALKSVEQQDVLAVHRVRSELIKQRTAKVNQIRGLVGEHGLVAPQRVHALRKALSWWLEDASNEL
;
A
#
# COMPACT_ATOMS: atom_id res chain seq x y z
N MET A 1 21.87 26.20 5.00
CA MET A 1 21.22 25.72 3.76
C MET A 1 19.85 25.19 4.14
N GLU A 2 18.81 25.66 3.46
CA GLU A 2 17.42 25.31 3.75
C GLU A 2 17.04 24.01 3.03
N ILE A 3 16.29 23.13 3.72
CA ILE A 3 15.82 21.86 3.15
C ILE A 3 14.59 22.15 2.30
N ILE A 4 14.65 21.89 0.99
CA ILE A 4 13.52 22.12 0.08
C ILE A 4 12.69 20.86 -0.19
N ARG A 5 13.32 19.69 -0.05
CA ARG A 5 12.71 18.40 -0.36
C ARG A 5 13.24 17.29 0.54
N VAL A 6 12.33 16.41 0.95
CA VAL A 6 12.66 15.24 1.79
C VAL A 6 12.02 13.99 1.22
N GLY A 7 12.83 12.98 0.93
CA GLY A 7 12.36 11.61 0.74
C GLY A 7 12.25 10.88 2.08
N VAL A 8 11.13 10.20 2.30
CA VAL A 8 10.85 9.48 3.55
C VAL A 8 10.49 8.03 3.21
N ASP A 9 11.33 7.11 3.66
CA ASP A 9 11.02 5.69 3.66
C ASP A 9 10.28 5.32 4.95
N LEU A 10 9.07 4.75 4.79
CA LEU A 10 8.16 4.43 5.89
C LEU A 10 8.21 2.93 6.20
N ALA A 11 8.67 2.58 7.40
CA ALA A 11 8.50 1.24 7.96
C ALA A 11 7.41 1.22 9.05
N LYS A 12 7.33 0.14 9.83
CA LYS A 12 6.37 0.02 10.94
C LYS A 12 6.66 1.04 12.04
N ASP A 13 7.88 1.01 12.58
CA ASP A 13 8.26 1.71 13.82
C ASP A 13 9.35 2.77 13.63
N VAL A 14 10.07 2.73 12.50
CA VAL A 14 11.22 3.59 12.24
C VAL A 14 11.18 4.07 10.79
N PHE A 15 11.37 5.36 10.59
CA PHE A 15 11.38 6.00 9.27
C PHE A 15 12.77 6.51 8.96
N GLN A 16 13.14 6.47 7.70
CA GLN A 16 14.41 7.00 7.23
C GLN A 16 14.15 8.23 6.36
N LEU A 17 14.81 9.33 6.71
CA LEU A 17 14.65 10.61 6.05
C LEU A 17 15.91 10.93 5.24
N HIS A 18 15.71 11.56 4.09
CA HIS A 18 16.75 12.05 3.20
C HIS A 18 16.34 13.42 2.65
N GLY A 19 16.93 14.48 3.20
CA GLY A 19 16.65 15.87 2.87
C GLY A 19 17.75 16.51 2.03
N VAL A 20 17.34 17.26 1.02
CA VAL A 20 18.23 17.99 0.10
C VAL A 20 17.94 19.49 0.09
N ASP A 21 18.96 20.29 -0.23
CA ASP A 21 18.85 21.73 -0.45
C ASP A 21 18.47 22.07 -1.91
N SER A 22 18.39 23.37 -2.21
CA SER A 22 18.04 23.86 -3.55
C SER A 22 19.08 23.54 -4.64
N ARG A 23 20.26 23.06 -4.26
CA ARG A 23 21.32 22.61 -5.16
C ARG A 23 21.40 21.09 -5.24
N GLU A 24 20.40 20.38 -4.71
CA GLU A 24 20.35 18.92 -4.65
C GLU A 24 21.44 18.29 -3.77
N HIS A 25 22.10 19.08 -2.93
CA HIS A 25 23.05 18.52 -1.97
C HIS A 25 22.30 17.92 -0.78
N VAL A 26 22.76 16.75 -0.35
CA VAL A 26 22.26 16.09 0.85
C VAL A 26 22.70 16.89 2.07
N VAL A 27 21.75 17.51 2.76
CA VAL A 27 22.01 18.33 3.95
C VAL A 27 21.42 17.72 5.22
N TRP A 28 20.57 16.70 5.09
CA TRP A 28 19.99 16.01 6.23
C TRP A 28 19.69 14.55 5.94
N GLN A 29 20.17 13.65 6.80
CA GLN A 29 19.76 12.25 6.80
C GLN A 29 19.57 11.81 8.24
N LYS A 30 18.42 11.21 8.54
CA LYS A 30 18.12 10.79 9.90
C LYS A 30 17.19 9.59 9.94
N ARG A 31 17.51 8.66 10.83
CA ARG A 31 16.63 7.55 11.19
C ARG A 31 15.85 7.95 12.44
N LEU A 32 14.52 7.92 12.36
CA LEU A 32 13.64 8.45 13.42
C LEU A 32 12.57 7.44 13.79
N ARG A 33 12.24 7.34 15.08
CA ARG A 33 11.11 6.52 15.51
C ARG A 33 9.78 7.14 15.08
N ARG A 34 8.79 6.30 14.81
CA ARG A 34 7.43 6.68 14.39
C ARG A 34 6.78 7.76 15.26
N ARG A 35 7.07 7.79 16.56
CA ARG A 35 6.51 8.77 17.51
C ARG A 35 7.21 10.14 17.47
N GLU A 36 8.45 10.18 17.03
CA GLU A 36 9.32 11.36 17.11
C GLU A 36 9.46 12.08 15.77
N TRP A 37 9.33 11.34 14.65
CA TRP A 37 9.74 11.83 13.34
C TRP A 37 9.07 13.13 12.91
N LEU A 38 7.76 13.28 13.16
CA LEU A 38 6.99 14.43 12.73
C LEU A 38 7.40 15.70 13.48
N SER A 39 7.71 15.57 14.77
CA SER A 39 8.20 16.68 15.58
C SER A 39 9.60 17.12 15.18
N GLU A 40 10.47 16.18 14.81
CA GLU A 40 11.82 16.47 14.35
C GLU A 40 11.80 17.08 12.94
N LEU A 41 10.91 16.60 12.08
CA LEU A 41 10.72 17.12 10.74
C LEU A 41 10.30 18.59 10.78
N GLN A 42 9.33 18.97 11.61
CA GLN A 42 8.90 20.38 11.77
C GLN A 42 10.01 21.31 12.29
N LYS A 43 10.92 20.81 13.14
CA LYS A 43 12.05 21.60 13.64
C LYS A 43 13.09 21.90 12.57
N ARG A 44 13.20 21.05 11.55
CA ARG A 44 14.30 21.05 10.57
C ARG A 44 13.88 21.48 9.18
N VAL A 45 12.63 21.23 8.82
CA VAL A 45 12.12 21.36 7.45
C VAL A 45 11.04 22.45 7.44
N PRO A 46 11.23 23.54 6.66
CA PRO A 46 10.30 24.64 6.60
C PRO A 46 8.96 24.20 6.00
N GLU A 47 7.89 24.90 6.40
CA GLU A 47 6.58 24.74 5.77
C GLU A 47 6.66 25.00 4.24
N GLY A 48 5.83 24.32 3.47
CA GLY A 48 5.86 24.42 2.00
C GLY A 48 6.91 23.54 1.31
N ALA A 49 7.88 22.98 2.05
CA ALA A 49 8.81 22.00 1.52
C ALA A 49 8.10 20.77 0.95
N GLU A 50 8.71 20.13 -0.04
CA GLU A 50 8.17 18.92 -0.65
C GLU A 50 8.55 17.68 0.16
N ILE A 51 7.57 16.80 0.42
CA ILE A 51 7.81 15.55 1.12
C ILE A 51 7.32 14.39 0.28
N GLY A 52 8.22 13.47 -0.04
CA GLY A 52 7.91 12.27 -0.80
C GLY A 52 7.87 11.03 0.06
N MET A 53 6.91 10.15 -0.25
CA MET A 53 6.80 8.83 0.34
C MET A 53 6.34 7.85 -0.74
N GLU A 54 6.70 6.57 -0.59
CA GLU A 54 6.02 5.52 -1.33
C GLU A 54 4.56 5.40 -0.86
N ALA A 55 3.66 5.07 -1.78
CA ALA A 55 2.26 4.79 -1.50
C ALA A 55 2.11 3.39 -0.85
N CYS A 56 2.66 3.25 0.35
CA CYS A 56 2.67 2.04 1.15
C CYS A 56 1.71 2.12 2.36
N ALA A 57 1.77 1.12 3.24
CA ALA A 57 0.96 1.10 4.46
C ALA A 57 1.24 2.34 5.33
N GLY A 58 0.19 3.09 5.67
CA GLY A 58 0.30 4.30 6.48
C GLY A 58 0.70 5.58 5.71
N ALA A 59 1.09 5.49 4.44
CA ALA A 59 1.49 6.66 3.65
C ALA A 59 0.38 7.71 3.50
N HIS A 60 -0.87 7.27 3.33
CA HIS A 60 -2.01 8.19 3.25
C HIS A 60 -2.30 8.89 4.59
N TYR A 61 -2.17 8.19 5.72
CA TYR A 61 -2.32 8.80 7.05
C TYR A 61 -1.26 9.88 7.25
N TRP A 62 0.02 9.54 7.06
CA TRP A 62 1.10 10.51 7.22
C TRP A 62 1.06 11.62 6.19
N GLY A 63 0.62 11.33 4.97
CA GLY A 63 0.42 12.36 3.95
C GLY A 63 -0.63 13.38 4.37
N ARG A 64 -1.73 12.98 5.00
CA ARG A 64 -2.71 13.92 5.56
C ARG A 64 -2.14 14.73 6.72
N GLU A 65 -1.42 14.07 7.64
CA GLU A 65 -0.77 14.76 8.76
C GLU A 65 0.23 15.82 8.29
N LEU A 66 1.03 15.51 7.28
CA LEU A 66 1.98 16.44 6.69
C LEU A 66 1.27 17.57 5.93
N ALA A 67 0.26 17.26 5.11
CA ALA A 67 -0.49 18.26 4.38
C ALA A 67 -1.21 19.26 5.31
N ALA A 68 -1.77 18.78 6.43
CA ALA A 68 -2.38 19.62 7.46
C ALA A 68 -1.39 20.59 8.13
N ARG A 69 -0.08 20.38 7.97
CA ARG A 69 1.01 21.21 8.51
C ARG A 69 1.70 22.02 7.42
N GLY A 70 1.08 22.16 6.25
CA GLY A 70 1.56 23.04 5.18
C GLY A 70 2.61 22.42 4.25
N TYR A 71 2.91 21.13 4.35
CA TYR A 71 3.88 20.47 3.46
C TYR A 71 3.25 20.05 2.13
N ARG A 72 4.05 20.08 1.05
CA ARG A 72 3.65 19.60 -0.27
C ARG A 72 3.94 18.11 -0.41
N VAL A 73 2.93 17.28 -0.13
CA VAL A 73 3.09 15.83 -0.10
C VAL A 73 2.97 15.22 -1.50
N LYS A 74 3.95 14.38 -1.86
CA LYS A 74 4.01 13.63 -3.12
C LYS A 74 4.10 12.12 -2.83
N LEU A 75 3.00 11.39 -3.03
CA LEU A 75 3.01 9.94 -2.92
C LEU A 75 3.37 9.30 -4.26
N MET A 76 4.21 8.26 -4.27
CA MET A 76 4.61 7.57 -5.51
C MET A 76 4.36 6.07 -5.41
N ALA A 77 3.98 5.44 -6.52
CA ALA A 77 3.89 3.98 -6.55
C ALA A 77 5.31 3.38 -6.41
N PRO A 78 5.50 2.29 -5.62
CA PRO A 78 6.83 1.69 -5.42
C PRO A 78 7.55 1.30 -6.73
N GLN A 79 6.79 0.90 -7.74
CA GLN A 79 7.31 0.59 -9.07
C GLN A 79 7.98 1.77 -9.79
N PHE A 80 7.63 3.01 -9.44
CA PHE A 80 8.26 4.22 -9.98
C PHE A 80 9.46 4.66 -9.17
N VAL A 81 9.58 4.25 -7.90
CA VAL A 81 10.73 4.54 -7.05
C VAL A 81 11.86 3.54 -7.27
N LYS A 82 11.52 2.26 -7.47
CA LYS A 82 12.48 1.16 -7.64
C LYS A 82 13.64 1.45 -8.62
N PRO A 83 13.44 2.07 -9.79
CA PRO A 83 14.55 2.38 -10.72
C PRO A 83 15.58 3.37 -10.17
N TYR A 84 15.27 4.12 -9.12
CA TYR A 84 16.15 5.12 -8.51
C TYR A 84 16.96 4.58 -7.33
N VAL A 85 16.79 3.30 -6.97
CA VAL A 85 17.60 2.65 -5.93
C VAL A 85 18.96 2.27 -6.53
N LYS A 86 20.00 3.02 -6.15
CA LYS A 86 21.34 2.97 -6.79
C LYS A 86 22.22 1.80 -6.34
N SER A 87 21.92 1.14 -5.22
CA SER A 87 22.73 0.04 -4.67
C SER A 87 21.87 -0.97 -3.91
N ASN A 88 22.50 -1.83 -3.09
CA ASN A 88 21.78 -2.78 -2.26
C ASN A 88 20.67 -2.11 -1.45
N LYS A 89 19.57 -2.83 -1.26
CA LYS A 89 18.40 -2.33 -0.55
C LYS A 89 18.76 -1.98 0.89
N SER A 90 18.44 -0.76 1.30
CA SER A 90 18.50 -0.30 2.68
C SER A 90 17.56 0.90 2.84
N ASP A 91 17.01 1.11 4.03
CA ASP A 91 16.11 2.23 4.32
C ASP A 91 16.73 3.59 3.86
N ARG A 92 18.06 3.74 3.98
CA ARG A 92 18.80 4.96 3.58
C ARG A 92 18.77 5.15 2.07
N ASN A 93 18.97 4.08 1.32
CA ASN A 93 18.96 4.11 -0.14
C ASN A 93 17.55 4.26 -0.68
N ASP A 94 16.57 3.65 -0.01
CA ASP A 94 15.15 3.77 -0.36
C ASP A 94 14.67 5.21 -0.15
N ALA A 95 14.99 5.85 0.99
CA ALA A 95 14.68 7.27 1.22
C ALA A 95 15.37 8.22 0.20
N ALA A 96 16.61 7.93 -0.19
CA ALA A 96 17.31 8.69 -1.22
C ALA A 96 16.67 8.51 -2.61
N ALA A 97 16.26 7.27 -2.95
CA ALA A 97 15.57 6.97 -4.19
C ALA A 97 14.22 7.68 -4.29
N ILE A 98 13.46 7.75 -3.19
CA ILE A 98 12.23 8.53 -3.10
C ILE A 98 12.52 10.01 -3.39
N CYS A 99 13.54 10.60 -2.73
CA CYS A 99 13.88 12.00 -2.92
C CYS A 99 14.29 12.31 -4.37
N GLU A 100 15.07 11.42 -4.99
CA GLU A 100 15.51 11.51 -6.39
C GLU A 100 14.33 11.38 -7.37
N ALA A 101 13.45 10.41 -7.14
CA ALA A 101 12.27 10.14 -7.97
C ALA A 101 11.32 11.35 -8.00
N MET A 102 11.10 12.00 -6.86
CA MET A 102 10.25 13.20 -6.76
C MET A 102 10.71 14.34 -7.67
N ASN A 103 12.01 14.45 -7.94
CA ASN A 103 12.57 15.55 -8.73
C ASN A 103 12.32 15.40 -10.23
N ARG A 104 11.78 14.25 -10.68
CA ARG A 104 11.63 13.96 -12.10
C ARG A 104 10.40 14.66 -12.66
N PRO A 105 10.52 15.52 -13.69
CA PRO A 105 9.39 16.25 -14.25
C PRO A 105 8.27 15.34 -14.78
N SER A 106 8.63 14.16 -15.29
CA SER A 106 7.69 13.16 -15.82
C SER A 106 7.11 12.23 -14.75
N MET A 107 7.40 12.47 -13.45
CA MET A 107 6.96 11.59 -12.38
C MET A 107 5.44 11.63 -12.21
N ARG A 108 4.85 10.47 -11.93
CA ARG A 108 3.41 10.32 -11.68
C ARG A 108 3.17 10.08 -10.21
N PHE A 109 2.36 10.93 -9.61
CA PHE A 109 2.02 10.85 -8.18
C PHE A 109 0.67 10.19 -7.96
N VAL A 110 0.57 9.48 -6.84
CA VAL A 110 -0.67 8.91 -6.32
C VAL A 110 -1.40 10.02 -5.56
N ALA A 111 -2.68 10.23 -5.86
CA ALA A 111 -3.49 11.19 -5.12
C ALA A 111 -3.55 10.84 -3.63
N LEU A 112 -3.33 11.85 -2.78
CA LEU A 112 -3.54 11.75 -1.35
C LEU A 112 -5.04 11.64 -1.08
N LYS A 113 -5.47 10.53 -0.47
CA LYS A 113 -6.87 10.23 -0.26
C LYS A 113 -7.36 10.75 1.09
N SER A 114 -8.61 11.19 1.12
CA SER A 114 -9.33 11.43 2.38
C SER A 114 -9.57 10.12 3.13
N VAL A 115 -10.02 10.22 4.38
CA VAL A 115 -10.37 9.03 5.18
C VAL A 115 -11.53 8.29 4.53
N GLU A 116 -12.56 9.00 4.13
CA GLU A 116 -13.78 8.48 3.51
C GLU A 116 -13.47 7.76 2.20
N GLN A 117 -12.57 8.32 1.38
CA GLN A 117 -12.09 7.68 0.15
C GLN A 117 -11.33 6.37 0.43
N GLN A 118 -10.54 6.33 1.52
CA GLN A 118 -9.87 5.09 1.92
C GLN A 118 -10.86 4.03 2.43
N ASP A 119 -11.89 4.45 3.16
CA ASP A 119 -12.90 3.54 3.71
C ASP A 119 -13.72 2.88 2.60
N VAL A 120 -14.15 3.66 1.60
CA VAL A 120 -14.82 3.11 0.41
C VAL A 120 -13.92 2.10 -0.31
N LEU A 121 -12.64 2.42 -0.50
CA LEU A 121 -11.68 1.47 -1.09
C LEU A 121 -11.50 0.22 -0.25
N ALA A 122 -11.49 0.33 1.08
CA ALA A 122 -11.38 -0.82 1.98
C ALA A 122 -12.57 -1.77 1.79
N VAL A 123 -13.80 -1.24 1.74
CA VAL A 123 -15.01 -2.05 1.47
C VAL A 123 -14.91 -2.77 0.12
N HIS A 124 -14.47 -2.08 -0.95
CA HIS A 124 -14.27 -2.69 -2.26
C HIS A 124 -13.22 -3.81 -2.24
N ARG A 125 -12.11 -3.64 -1.49
CA ARG A 125 -11.08 -4.67 -1.34
C ARG A 125 -11.60 -5.88 -0.58
N VAL A 126 -12.30 -5.68 0.53
CA VAL A 126 -12.92 -6.77 1.31
C VAL A 126 -13.91 -7.54 0.45
N ARG A 127 -14.82 -6.85 -0.26
CA ARG A 127 -15.76 -7.49 -1.18
C ARG A 127 -15.05 -8.32 -2.26
N SER A 128 -14.00 -7.76 -2.87
CA SER A 128 -13.25 -8.46 -3.92
C SER A 128 -12.60 -9.74 -3.39
N GLU A 129 -12.07 -9.68 -2.17
CA GLU A 129 -11.47 -10.84 -1.51
C GLU A 129 -12.51 -11.90 -1.16
N LEU A 130 -13.66 -11.50 -0.59
CA LEU A 130 -14.77 -12.42 -0.30
C LEU A 130 -15.30 -13.12 -1.57
N ILE A 131 -15.32 -12.42 -2.71
CA ILE A 131 -15.69 -13.03 -3.99
C ILE A 131 -14.69 -14.11 -4.39
N LYS A 132 -13.37 -13.83 -4.27
CA LYS A 132 -12.32 -14.81 -4.56
C LYS A 132 -12.41 -16.02 -3.64
N GLN A 133 -12.54 -15.80 -2.33
CA GLN A 133 -12.66 -16.87 -1.33
C GLN A 133 -13.89 -17.74 -1.57
N ARG A 134 -15.04 -17.13 -1.88
CA ARG A 134 -16.25 -17.87 -2.25
C ARG A 134 -16.01 -18.76 -3.46
N THR A 135 -15.39 -18.23 -4.51
CA THR A 135 -15.08 -19.00 -5.73
C THR A 135 -14.11 -20.14 -5.43
N ALA A 136 -13.06 -19.89 -4.65
CA ALA A 136 -12.10 -20.91 -4.23
C ALA A 136 -12.79 -22.03 -3.44
N LYS A 137 -13.65 -21.68 -2.48
CA LYS A 137 -14.43 -22.65 -1.68
C LYS A 137 -15.38 -23.47 -2.55
N VAL A 138 -16.07 -22.83 -3.49
CA VAL A 138 -16.96 -23.49 -4.46
C VAL A 138 -16.20 -24.50 -5.32
N ASN A 139 -15.01 -24.15 -5.80
CA ASN A 139 -14.18 -25.07 -6.57
C ASN A 139 -13.63 -26.21 -5.71
N GLN A 140 -13.24 -25.91 -4.46
CA GLN A 140 -12.81 -26.93 -3.50
C GLN A 140 -13.91 -27.96 -3.24
N ILE A 141 -15.14 -27.51 -2.97
CA ILE A 141 -16.28 -28.42 -2.75
C ILE A 141 -16.50 -29.31 -3.96
N ARG A 142 -16.50 -28.76 -5.19
CA ARG A 142 -16.66 -29.56 -6.41
C ARG A 142 -15.57 -30.61 -6.58
N GLY A 143 -14.33 -30.27 -6.29
CA GLY A 143 -13.22 -31.22 -6.35
C GLY A 143 -13.43 -32.38 -5.39
N LEU A 144 -13.80 -32.08 -4.14
CA LEU A 144 -13.98 -33.10 -3.11
C LEU A 144 -15.17 -34.04 -3.39
N VAL A 145 -16.35 -33.49 -3.69
CA VAL A 145 -17.55 -34.30 -3.96
C VAL A 145 -17.44 -35.07 -5.29
N GLY A 146 -16.60 -34.60 -6.21
CA GLY A 146 -16.30 -35.31 -7.46
C GLY A 146 -15.63 -36.67 -7.23
N GLU A 147 -14.87 -36.86 -6.16
CA GLU A 147 -14.30 -38.16 -5.77
C GLU A 147 -15.41 -39.18 -5.40
N HIS A 148 -16.58 -38.70 -5.01
CA HIS A 148 -17.77 -39.51 -4.71
C HIS A 148 -18.74 -39.59 -5.91
N GLY A 149 -18.28 -39.23 -7.13
CA GLY A 149 -19.09 -39.27 -8.35
C GLY A 149 -20.13 -38.14 -8.48
N LEU A 150 -20.16 -37.18 -7.55
CA LEU A 150 -21.16 -36.12 -7.52
C LEU A 150 -20.71 -34.89 -8.32
N VAL A 151 -21.43 -34.57 -9.40
CA VAL A 151 -21.06 -33.48 -10.32
C VAL A 151 -22.13 -32.38 -10.36
N ALA A 152 -21.69 -31.12 -10.21
CA ALA A 152 -22.56 -29.95 -10.29
C ALA A 152 -22.06 -28.89 -11.31
N PRO A 153 -22.97 -28.17 -12.00
CA PRO A 153 -22.61 -27.09 -12.92
C PRO A 153 -21.77 -25.98 -12.27
N GLN A 154 -20.96 -25.26 -13.05
CA GLN A 154 -20.00 -24.24 -12.57
C GLN A 154 -20.61 -23.06 -11.79
N ARG A 155 -21.91 -22.76 -11.96
CA ARG A 155 -22.56 -21.65 -11.27
C ARG A 155 -22.67 -21.91 -9.76
N VAL A 156 -22.34 -20.91 -8.94
CA VAL A 156 -22.41 -21.00 -7.45
C VAL A 156 -23.81 -21.41 -6.97
N HIS A 157 -24.85 -20.83 -7.58
CA HIS A 157 -26.24 -21.17 -7.26
C HIS A 157 -26.60 -22.62 -7.58
N ALA A 158 -26.06 -23.15 -8.68
CA ALA A 158 -26.30 -24.54 -9.07
C ALA A 158 -25.63 -25.51 -8.09
N LEU A 159 -24.39 -25.23 -7.66
CA LEU A 159 -23.74 -26.03 -6.62
C LEU A 159 -24.50 -26.00 -5.31
N ARG A 160 -24.98 -24.83 -4.87
CA ARG A 160 -25.77 -24.71 -3.63
C ARG A 160 -27.04 -25.58 -3.68
N LYS A 161 -27.74 -25.60 -4.81
CA LYS A 161 -28.89 -26.49 -4.99
C LYS A 161 -28.47 -27.96 -4.97
N ALA A 162 -27.42 -28.32 -5.69
CA ALA A 162 -26.94 -29.70 -5.77
C ALA A 162 -26.54 -30.24 -4.39
N LEU A 163 -25.87 -29.43 -3.57
CA LEU A 163 -25.50 -29.80 -2.21
C LEU A 163 -26.71 -30.18 -1.34
N SER A 164 -27.82 -29.43 -1.44
CA SER A 164 -29.04 -29.77 -0.70
C SER A 164 -29.59 -31.13 -1.14
N TRP A 165 -29.65 -31.39 -2.45
CA TRP A 165 -30.13 -32.67 -2.98
C TRP A 165 -29.24 -33.84 -2.57
N TRP A 166 -27.92 -33.69 -2.66
CA TRP A 166 -26.99 -34.77 -2.32
C TRP A 166 -27.07 -35.15 -0.84
N LEU A 167 -27.26 -34.19 0.06
CA LEU A 167 -27.40 -34.47 1.49
C LEU A 167 -28.72 -35.20 1.84
N GLU A 168 -29.74 -35.11 0.99
CA GLU A 168 -31.03 -35.78 1.19
C GLU A 168 -31.10 -37.16 0.50
N ASP A 169 -30.21 -37.41 -0.46
CA ASP A 169 -30.16 -38.64 -1.21
C ASP A 169 -29.32 -39.70 -0.49
N ALA A 170 -29.99 -40.53 0.32
CA ALA A 170 -29.36 -41.63 1.05
C ALA A 170 -28.82 -42.77 0.16
N SER A 171 -29.01 -42.69 -1.17
CA SER A 171 -28.46 -43.69 -2.11
C SER A 171 -27.06 -43.34 -2.61
N ASN A 172 -26.55 -42.14 -2.31
CA ASN A 172 -25.18 -41.75 -2.65
C ASN A 172 -24.19 -42.08 -1.51
N GLU A 173 -22.90 -41.89 -1.80
CA GLU A 173 -21.79 -42.29 -0.93
C GLU A 173 -21.25 -41.16 -0.03
N LEU A 174 -22.04 -40.10 0.22
CA LEU A 174 -21.68 -39.00 1.14
C LEU A 174 -21.91 -39.32 2.62
#